data_AF-A0A936JKA9-F1
#
_entry.id   AF-A0A936JKA9-F1
#
_cell.length_a   1.000
_cell.length_b   1.000
_cell.length_c   1.000
_cell.angle_alpha   90.00
_cell.angle_beta   90.00
_cell.angle_gamma   90.00
#
_symmetry.space_group_name_H-M   'P 1'
#
loop_
_entity.id
_entity.type
_entity.pdbx_description
1 polymer ?
#
loop_
_entity_poly.entity_id
_entity_poly.type
_entity_poly.pdbx_seq_one_letter_code
_entity_poly.pdbx_strand_id
1 'polypeptide(L)'
;MKLFYFIALLISFFQMEKFVPYNYDKAWQKVEKARNEGLPESAMAVVDEILKNAKTDKQEMHQCKAAIFKAILTQELKEEGDPESLRWLKEYTDSQEGIVKSVLSSVLAEKMNEYSIGYLHELIGKTESGGILDEKTSKHGIWEHSKNTLLSIICNR
;
A
#
# COMPACT_ATOMS: atom_id res chain seq x y z
N MET A 1 1.37 50.78 23.84
CA MET A 1 0.86 50.07 22.65
C MET A 1 1.96 49.67 21.67
N LYS A 2 2.88 50.57 21.24
CA LYS A 2 4.00 50.23 20.33
C LYS A 2 5.00 49.17 20.86
N LEU A 3 5.16 49.06 22.18
CA LEU A 3 6.07 48.09 22.83
C LEU A 3 5.55 46.63 22.80
N PHE A 4 4.23 46.43 22.78
CA PHE A 4 3.62 45.09 22.72
C PHE A 4 3.79 44.44 21.34
N TYR A 5 3.74 45.23 20.26
CA TYR A 5 3.98 44.75 18.90
C TYR A 5 5.43 44.28 18.69
N PHE A 6 6.39 44.91 19.38
CA PHE A 6 7.80 44.51 19.34
C PHE A 6 8.05 43.15 20.01
N ILE A 7 7.34 42.87 21.11
CA ILE A 7 7.43 41.58 21.81
C ILE A 7 6.76 40.46 21.00
N ALA A 8 5.63 40.75 20.34
CA ALA A 8 4.97 39.79 19.44
C ALA A 8 5.80 39.47 18.16
N LEU A 9 6.60 40.43 17.68
CA LEU A 9 7.53 40.25 16.55
C LEU A 9 8.77 39.42 16.91
N LEU A 10 9.20 39.42 18.18
CA LEU A 10 10.35 38.65 18.67
C LEU A 10 10.01 37.18 18.96
N ILE A 11 8.76 36.89 19.35
CA ILE A 11 8.30 35.52 19.63
C ILE A 11 8.12 34.70 18.33
N SER A 12 7.91 35.35 17.18
CA SER A 12 7.71 34.69 15.88
C SER A 12 8.99 34.08 15.27
N PHE A 13 10.17 34.39 15.80
CA PHE A 13 11.45 33.86 15.31
C PHE A 13 11.91 32.57 15.99
N PHE A 14 11.26 32.12 17.07
CA PHE A 14 11.77 31.02 17.92
C PHE A 14 11.33 29.60 17.49
N GLN A 15 10.61 29.46 16.38
CA GLN A 15 10.08 28.18 15.90
C GLN A 15 10.95 27.56 14.78
N MET A 16 12.27 27.65 14.89
CA MET A 16 13.15 26.77 14.11
C MET A 16 13.37 25.48 14.91
N GLU A 17 12.45 24.53 14.77
CA GLU A 17 12.75 23.15 15.13
C GLU A 17 13.95 22.68 14.28
N LYS A 18 14.90 22.00 14.92
CA LYS A 18 16.05 21.43 14.21
C LYS A 18 15.54 20.34 13.28
N PHE A 19 15.50 20.62 11.98
CA PHE A 19 15.22 19.63 10.95
C PHE A 19 16.42 18.66 10.86
N VAL A 20 16.31 17.51 11.51
CA VAL A 20 17.20 16.38 11.26
C VAL A 20 16.61 15.60 10.10
N PRO A 21 17.27 15.52 8.93
CA PRO A 21 16.71 14.81 7.78
C PRO A 21 16.50 13.34 8.11
N TYR A 22 15.37 12.80 7.68
CA TYR A 22 15.05 11.38 7.87
C TYR A 22 16.06 10.50 7.11
N ASN A 23 16.63 9.51 7.78
CA ASN A 23 17.61 8.61 7.19
C ASN A 23 16.91 7.38 6.60
N TYR A 24 16.53 7.49 5.33
CA TYR A 24 15.83 6.43 4.58
C TYR A 24 16.65 5.14 4.48
N ASP A 25 17.95 5.22 4.25
CA ASP A 25 18.81 4.04 4.10
C ASP A 25 18.82 3.20 5.38
N LYS A 26 19.00 3.86 6.54
CA LYS A 26 18.94 3.19 7.83
C LYS A 26 17.55 2.60 8.11
N ALA A 27 16.49 3.27 7.68
CA ALA A 27 15.14 2.75 7.82
C ALA A 27 14.92 1.49 6.95
N TRP A 28 15.36 1.51 5.68
CA TRP A 28 15.28 0.35 4.80
C TRP A 28 16.10 -0.85 5.30
N GLN A 29 17.28 -0.61 5.89
CA GLN A 29 18.06 -1.66 6.54
C GLN A 29 17.29 -2.31 7.70
N LYS A 30 16.51 -1.54 8.46
CA LYS A 30 15.64 -2.11 9.52
C LYS A 30 14.50 -2.94 8.94
N VAL A 31 13.89 -2.49 7.84
CA VAL A 31 12.86 -3.27 7.14
C VAL A 31 13.43 -4.61 6.69
N GLU A 32 14.57 -4.59 6.02
CA GLU A 32 15.23 -5.81 5.53
C GLU A 32 15.62 -6.74 6.67
N LYS A 33 16.21 -6.21 7.74
CA LYS A 33 16.54 -6.99 8.94
C LYS A 33 15.30 -7.66 9.53
N ALA A 34 14.22 -6.90 9.74
CA ALA A 34 12.99 -7.44 10.31
C ALA A 34 12.39 -8.54 9.41
N ARG A 35 12.41 -8.38 8.09
CA ARG A 35 11.95 -9.44 7.17
C ARG A 35 12.83 -10.68 7.23
N ASN A 36 14.15 -10.52 7.26
CA ASN A 36 15.09 -11.64 7.34
C ASN A 36 14.97 -12.41 8.67
N GLU A 37 14.56 -11.73 9.73
CA GLU A 37 14.28 -12.34 11.04
C GLU A 37 12.86 -12.93 11.15
N GLY A 38 12.06 -12.87 10.09
CA GLY A 38 10.68 -13.39 10.10
C GLY A 38 9.74 -12.56 10.96
N LEU A 39 9.98 -11.24 11.07
CA LEU A 39 9.20 -10.29 11.86
C LEU A 39 8.41 -9.31 10.96
N PRO A 40 7.41 -9.79 10.19
CA PRO A 40 6.66 -8.98 9.23
C PRO A 40 5.91 -7.81 9.87
N GLU A 41 5.42 -7.95 11.11
CA GLU A 41 4.79 -6.84 11.84
C GLU A 41 5.77 -5.71 12.18
N SER A 42 7.00 -6.07 12.57
CA SER A 42 8.06 -5.08 12.84
C SER A 42 8.49 -4.39 11.54
N ALA A 43 8.57 -5.14 10.43
CA ALA A 43 8.83 -4.56 9.13
C ALA A 43 7.71 -3.59 8.72
N MET A 44 6.44 -3.93 8.97
CA MET A 44 5.28 -3.08 8.66
C MET A 44 5.37 -1.75 9.40
N ALA A 45 5.68 -1.76 10.69
CA ALA A 45 5.81 -0.53 11.48
C ALA A 45 6.87 0.43 10.93
N VAL A 46 8.02 -0.10 10.48
CA VAL A 46 9.07 0.71 9.88
C VAL A 46 8.66 1.20 8.48
N VAL A 47 7.99 0.37 7.67
CA VAL A 47 7.47 0.80 6.36
C VAL A 47 6.44 1.93 6.51
N ASP A 48 5.57 1.88 7.51
CA ASP A 48 4.63 2.96 7.82
C ASP A 48 5.33 4.27 8.20
N GLU A 49 6.41 4.17 8.99
CA GLU A 49 7.27 5.31 9.33
C GLU A 49 7.91 5.91 8.06
N ILE A 50 8.47 5.08 7.19
CA ILE A 50 9.06 5.53 5.92
C ILE A 50 8.01 6.22 5.06
N LEU A 51 6.82 5.63 4.92
CA LEU A 51 5.75 6.19 4.09
C LEU A 51 5.29 7.55 4.60
N LYS A 52 5.18 7.72 5.93
CA LYS A 52 4.84 8.99 6.57
C LYS A 52 5.89 10.06 6.27
N ASN A 53 7.16 9.76 6.52
CA ASN A 53 8.26 10.72 6.29
C ASN A 53 8.41 11.05 4.80
N ALA A 54 8.29 10.05 3.91
CA ALA A 54 8.39 10.26 2.47
C ALA A 54 7.34 11.23 1.92
N LYS A 55 6.12 11.21 2.46
CA LYS A 55 5.07 12.18 2.13
C LYS A 55 5.45 13.59 2.59
N THR A 56 5.92 13.74 3.83
CA THR A 56 6.30 15.03 4.40
C THR A 56 7.49 15.64 3.67
N ASP A 57 8.50 14.81 3.36
CA ASP A 57 9.74 15.22 2.70
C ASP A 57 9.62 15.27 1.17
N LYS A 58 8.44 14.94 0.61
CA LYS A 58 8.17 14.84 -0.83
C LYS A 58 9.15 13.92 -1.58
N GLN A 59 9.53 12.81 -0.94
CA GLN A 59 10.41 11.79 -1.50
C GLN A 59 9.59 10.74 -2.26
N GLU A 60 9.18 11.08 -3.47
CA GLU A 60 8.26 10.27 -4.29
C GLU A 60 8.73 8.81 -4.49
N MET A 61 10.03 8.59 -4.69
CA MET A 61 10.60 7.24 -4.85
C MET A 61 10.41 6.39 -3.58
N HIS A 62 10.72 6.96 -2.41
CA HIS A 62 10.53 6.26 -1.14
C HIS A 62 9.05 6.07 -0.81
N GLN A 63 8.21 7.02 -1.21
CA GLN A 63 6.76 6.92 -1.07
C GLN A 63 6.19 5.76 -1.90
N CYS A 64 6.61 5.61 -3.15
CA CYS A 64 6.22 4.48 -3.99
C CYS A 64 6.69 3.16 -3.38
N LYS A 65 7.99 3.06 -3.04
CA LYS A 65 8.57 1.83 -2.49
C LYS A 65 7.89 1.41 -1.19
N ALA A 66 7.65 2.34 -0.26
CA ALA A 66 6.99 2.05 1.00
C ALA A 66 5.53 1.63 0.80
N ALA A 67 4.81 2.24 -0.15
CA ALA A 67 3.45 1.81 -0.46
C ALA A 67 3.38 0.38 -1.00
N ILE A 68 4.28 0.02 -1.92
CA ILE A 68 4.36 -1.34 -2.46
C ILE A 68 4.68 -2.34 -1.35
N PHE A 69 5.65 -2.04 -0.49
CA PHE A 69 6.02 -2.90 0.62
C PHE A 69 4.89 -3.05 1.64
N LYS A 70 4.12 -1.99 1.91
CA LYS A 70 2.96 -2.07 2.79
C LYS A 70 1.90 -2.99 2.22
N ALA A 71 1.62 -2.90 0.92
CA ALA A 71 0.69 -3.81 0.25
C ALA A 71 1.18 -5.28 0.37
N ILE A 72 2.47 -5.55 0.12
CA ILE A 72 3.06 -6.89 0.26
C ILE A 72 2.92 -7.41 1.70
N LEU A 73 3.32 -6.62 2.70
CA LEU A 73 3.24 -7.04 4.10
C LEU A 73 1.79 -7.22 4.57
N THR A 74 0.84 -6.46 4.02
CA THR A 74 -0.60 -6.63 4.31
C THR A 74 -1.09 -7.98 3.78
N GLN A 75 -0.63 -8.35 2.58
CA GLN A 75 -0.90 -9.64 1.97
C GLN A 75 -0.37 -10.80 2.84
N GLU A 76 0.84 -10.66 3.39
CA GLU A 76 1.50 -11.68 4.22
C GLU A 76 0.85 -11.83 5.62
N LEU A 77 0.30 -10.75 6.19
CA LEU A 77 -0.13 -10.70 7.61
C LEU A 77 -1.63 -10.96 7.83
N LYS A 78 -2.48 -10.89 6.80
CA LYS A 78 -3.94 -10.89 6.94
C LYS A 78 -4.56 -12.14 6.36
N GLU A 79 -5.63 -12.64 7.02
CA GLU A 79 -6.40 -13.80 6.52
C GLU A 79 -7.02 -13.52 5.15
N GLU A 80 -7.53 -12.29 4.91
CA GLU A 80 -7.95 -11.78 3.60
C GLU A 80 -6.85 -10.90 2.98
N GLY A 81 -5.61 -11.41 2.95
CA GLY A 81 -4.42 -10.68 2.52
C GLY A 81 -4.53 -10.03 1.15
N ASP A 82 -4.96 -10.77 0.11
CA ASP A 82 -5.02 -10.23 -1.25
C ASP A 82 -6.07 -9.13 -1.41
N PRO A 83 -7.35 -9.32 -1.00
CA PRO A 83 -8.35 -8.26 -1.14
C PRO A 83 -8.06 -7.02 -0.28
N GLU A 84 -7.54 -7.19 0.94
CA GLU A 84 -7.22 -6.07 1.82
C GLU A 84 -6.04 -5.25 1.28
N SER A 85 -5.00 -5.93 0.79
CA SER A 85 -3.83 -5.32 0.16
C SER A 85 -4.22 -4.50 -1.08
N LEU A 86 -5.05 -5.08 -1.96
CA LEU A 86 -5.55 -4.41 -3.16
C LEU A 86 -6.41 -3.19 -2.86
N ARG A 87 -7.34 -3.31 -1.89
CA ARG A 87 -8.20 -2.20 -1.47
C ARG A 87 -7.37 -1.05 -0.91
N TRP A 88 -6.45 -1.35 0.01
CA TRP A 88 -5.57 -0.35 0.57
C TRP A 88 -4.70 0.34 -0.51
N LEU A 89 -4.08 -0.44 -1.40
CA LEU A 89 -3.22 0.09 -2.45
C LEU A 89 -4.02 1.00 -3.40
N LYS A 90 -5.26 0.62 -3.73
CA LYS A 90 -6.14 1.45 -4.55
C LYS A 90 -6.49 2.76 -3.86
N GLU A 91 -7.02 2.71 -2.64
CA GLU A 91 -7.38 3.91 -1.87
C GLU A 91 -6.19 4.86 -1.75
N TYR A 92 -5.02 4.30 -1.47
CA TYR A 92 -3.80 5.07 -1.37
C TYR A 92 -3.39 5.72 -2.70
N THR A 93 -3.47 4.98 -3.81
CA THR A 93 -3.15 5.46 -5.17
C THR A 93 -4.10 6.55 -5.62
N ASP A 94 -5.40 6.39 -5.36
CA ASP A 94 -6.43 7.37 -5.71
C ASP A 94 -6.22 8.70 -4.98
N SER A 95 -5.68 8.65 -3.76
CA SER A 95 -5.34 9.84 -2.98
C SER A 95 -3.99 10.47 -3.36
N GLN A 96 -3.26 9.93 -4.34
CA GLN A 96 -2.01 10.51 -4.84
C GLN A 96 -2.21 11.26 -6.16
N GLU A 97 -1.23 12.09 -6.50
CA GLU A 97 -1.13 12.80 -7.78
C GLU A 97 0.27 12.60 -8.40
N GLY A 98 0.45 13.09 -9.63
CA GLY A 98 1.76 13.11 -10.29
C GLY A 98 2.40 11.74 -10.48
N ILE A 99 3.71 11.67 -10.25
CA ILE A 99 4.54 10.48 -10.50
C ILE A 99 4.10 9.33 -9.58
N VAL A 100 3.81 9.61 -8.31
CA VAL A 100 3.41 8.58 -7.35
C VAL A 100 2.12 7.89 -7.81
N LYS A 101 1.12 8.66 -8.25
CA LYS A 101 -0.11 8.08 -8.82
C LYS A 101 0.20 7.22 -10.05
N SER A 102 0.98 7.74 -10.99
CA SER A 102 1.28 7.02 -12.23
C SER A 102 1.98 5.67 -12.00
N VAL A 103 2.96 5.66 -11.08
CA VAL A 103 3.69 4.44 -10.73
C VAL A 103 2.78 3.46 -10.01
N LEU A 104 2.07 3.91 -8.98
CA LEU A 104 1.22 3.01 -8.18
C LEU A 104 0.00 2.51 -8.94
N SER A 105 -0.54 3.26 -9.91
CA SER A 105 -1.58 2.75 -10.82
C SER A 105 -1.10 1.56 -11.64
N SER A 106 0.16 1.59 -12.10
CA SER A 106 0.73 0.47 -12.86
C SER A 106 0.91 -0.76 -11.96
N VAL A 107 1.41 -0.55 -10.73
CA VAL A 107 1.53 -1.63 -9.74
C VAL A 107 0.17 -2.19 -9.35
N LEU A 108 -0.84 -1.33 -9.13
CA LEU A 108 -2.19 -1.75 -8.81
C LEU A 108 -2.77 -2.63 -9.91
N ALA A 109 -2.60 -2.23 -11.18
CA ALA A 109 -3.06 -3.02 -12.33
C ALA A 109 -2.39 -4.40 -12.39
N GLU A 110 -1.07 -4.45 -12.14
CA GLU A 110 -0.33 -5.71 -12.06
C GLU A 110 -0.85 -6.61 -10.94
N LYS A 111 -1.04 -6.06 -9.73
CA LYS A 111 -1.58 -6.80 -8.59
C LYS A 111 -3.00 -7.32 -8.81
N MET A 112 -3.86 -6.54 -9.48
CA MET A 112 -5.21 -6.99 -9.85
C MET A 112 -5.17 -8.13 -10.88
N ASN A 113 -4.21 -8.09 -11.81
CA ASN A 113 -3.99 -9.16 -12.77
C ASN A 113 -3.47 -10.44 -12.08
N GLU A 114 -2.49 -10.30 -11.18
CA GLU A 114 -1.98 -11.41 -10.36
C GLU A 114 -3.11 -12.09 -9.57
N TYR A 115 -3.94 -11.31 -8.89
CA TYR A 115 -5.10 -11.82 -8.14
C TYR A 115 -6.07 -12.60 -9.05
N SER A 116 -6.36 -12.08 -10.23
CA SER A 116 -7.28 -12.71 -11.19
C SER A 116 -6.73 -14.04 -11.71
N ILE A 117 -5.42 -14.11 -12.01
CA ILE A 117 -4.75 -15.32 -12.44
C ILE A 117 -4.67 -16.35 -11.31
N GLY A 118 -4.37 -15.91 -10.08
CA GLY A 118 -4.34 -16.78 -8.90
C GLY A 118 -5.69 -17.45 -8.67
N TYR A 119 -6.77 -16.68 -8.75
CA TYR A 119 -8.13 -17.20 -8.67
C TYR A 119 -8.43 -18.24 -9.77
N LEU A 120 -7.99 -17.99 -11.02
CA LEU A 120 -8.14 -18.94 -12.12
C LEU A 120 -7.41 -20.27 -11.87
N HIS A 121 -6.19 -20.22 -11.32
CA HIS A 121 -5.43 -21.43 -11.01
C HIS A 121 -6.10 -22.29 -9.94
N GLU A 122 -6.65 -21.68 -8.88
CA GLU A 122 -7.39 -22.40 -7.83
C GLU A 122 -8.57 -23.20 -8.41
N LEU A 123 -9.26 -22.59 -9.37
CA LEU A 123 -10.42 -23.19 -10.03
C LEU A 123 -10.04 -24.36 -10.93
N ILE A 124 -8.98 -24.21 -11.75
CA ILE A 124 -8.48 -25.29 -12.59
C ILE A 124 -8.12 -26.51 -11.73
N GLY A 125 -7.44 -26.30 -10.60
CA GLY A 125 -7.11 -27.38 -9.66
C GLY A 125 -8.36 -28.11 -9.13
N LYS A 126 -9.45 -27.39 -8.84
CA LYS A 126 -10.73 -28.01 -8.45
C LYS A 126 -11.32 -28.87 -9.57
N THR A 127 -11.23 -28.42 -10.83
CA THR A 127 -11.73 -29.20 -11.98
C THR A 127 -10.95 -30.49 -12.23
N GLU A 128 -9.62 -30.44 -12.09
CA GLU A 128 -8.74 -31.59 -12.30
C GLU A 128 -8.93 -32.65 -11.21
N SER A 129 -9.28 -32.23 -10.00
CA SER A 129 -9.61 -33.14 -8.89
C SER A 129 -10.96 -33.86 -9.03
N GLY A 130 -11.68 -33.67 -10.15
CA GLY A 130 -12.98 -34.29 -10.40
C GLY A 130 -14.16 -33.63 -9.68
N GLY A 131 -13.97 -32.40 -9.17
CA GLY A 131 -15.03 -31.61 -8.55
C GLY A 131 -16.10 -31.21 -9.57
N ILE A 132 -17.38 -31.24 -9.16
CA ILE A 132 -18.49 -30.76 -9.98
C ILE A 132 -18.39 -29.23 -10.09
N LEU A 133 -18.30 -28.74 -11.32
CA LEU A 133 -18.40 -27.32 -11.62
C LEU A 133 -19.83 -26.84 -11.35
N ASP A 134 -20.03 -26.09 -10.28
CA ASP A 134 -21.24 -25.32 -10.03
C ASP A 134 -21.29 -24.05 -10.91
N GLU A 135 -22.43 -23.33 -10.91
CA GLU A 135 -22.60 -22.10 -11.69
C GLU A 135 -21.50 -21.05 -11.41
N LYS A 136 -21.05 -20.97 -10.15
CA LYS A 136 -19.95 -20.08 -9.71
C LYS A 136 -18.59 -20.44 -10.29
N THR A 137 -18.35 -21.73 -10.56
CA THR A 137 -17.10 -22.25 -11.13
C THR A 137 -17.19 -22.47 -12.64
N SER A 138 -18.31 -22.15 -13.29
CA SER A 138 -18.41 -22.05 -14.75
C SER A 138 -17.55 -20.90 -15.30
N LYS A 139 -17.01 -20.99 -16.53
CA LYS A 139 -16.21 -19.89 -17.15
C LYS A 139 -16.89 -18.51 -17.03
N HIS A 140 -18.22 -18.47 -17.09
CA HIS A 140 -19.01 -17.26 -16.92
C HIS A 140 -19.07 -16.79 -15.46
N GLY A 141 -19.37 -17.68 -14.51
CA GLY A 141 -19.37 -17.38 -13.07
C GLY A 141 -18.00 -16.96 -12.52
N ILE A 142 -16.92 -17.50 -13.11
CA ILE A 142 -15.53 -17.14 -12.79
C ILE A 142 -15.23 -15.70 -13.18
N TRP A 143 -15.55 -15.35 -14.43
CA TRP A 143 -15.36 -14.00 -14.92
C TRP A 143 -16.19 -13.04 -14.06
N GLU A 144 -17.41 -13.42 -13.71
CA GLU A 144 -18.31 -12.59 -12.92
C GLU A 144 -17.88 -12.47 -11.44
N HIS A 145 -17.29 -13.49 -10.81
CA HIS A 145 -16.78 -13.40 -9.44
C HIS A 145 -15.51 -12.54 -9.35
N SER A 146 -14.54 -12.79 -10.23
CA SER A 146 -13.31 -11.98 -10.32
C SER A 146 -13.68 -10.53 -10.64
N LYS A 147 -14.51 -10.32 -11.67
CA LYS A 147 -15.06 -9.01 -12.01
C LYS A 147 -15.82 -8.38 -10.85
N ASN A 148 -16.70 -9.08 -10.13
CA ASN A 148 -17.45 -8.49 -9.02
C ASN A 148 -16.57 -8.13 -7.83
N THR A 149 -15.52 -8.91 -7.56
CA THR A 149 -14.53 -8.59 -6.51
C THR A 149 -13.66 -7.41 -6.92
N LEU A 150 -13.18 -7.40 -8.17
CA LEU A 150 -12.45 -6.27 -8.70
C LEU A 150 -13.35 -5.02 -8.81
N LEU A 151 -14.63 -5.17 -9.14
CA LEU A 151 -15.60 -4.08 -9.17
C LEU A 151 -15.94 -3.57 -7.77
N SER A 152 -16.02 -4.44 -6.75
CA SER A 152 -16.22 -3.96 -5.38
C SER A 152 -15.02 -3.15 -4.90
N ILE A 153 -13.80 -3.58 -5.26
CA ILE A 153 -12.57 -2.82 -5.00
C ILE A 153 -12.53 -1.54 -5.84
N ILE A 154 -12.83 -1.61 -7.15
CA ILE A 154 -12.72 -0.49 -8.08
C ILE A 154 -13.78 0.58 -7.79
N CYS A 155 -15.03 0.16 -7.68
CA CYS A 155 -16.20 1.04 -7.70
C CYS A 155 -16.66 1.50 -6.33
N ASN A 156 -16.04 1.03 -5.23
CA ASN A 156 -16.34 1.40 -3.84
C ASN A 156 -17.84 1.65 -3.60
N ARG A 157 -18.65 0.58 -3.64
CA ARG A 157 -20.07 0.68 -3.28
C ARG A 157 -20.22 0.73 -1.77
#